data_AF-I2QIS3-F1
#
_entry.id   AF-I2QIS3-F1
#
_cell.length_a   1.000
_cell.length_b   1.000
_cell.length_c   1.000
_cell.angle_alpha   90.00
_cell.angle_beta   90.00
_cell.angle_gamma   90.00
#
_symmetry.space_group_name_H-M   'P 1'
#
loop_
_entity.id
_entity.type
_entity.pdbx_description
1 polymer ?
#
loop_
_entity_poly.entity_id
_entity_poly.type
_entity_poly.pdbx_seq_one_letter_code
_entity_poly.pdbx_strand_id
1 'polypeptide(L)'
;MKMLKFLVIFLALPGVAMAALTNAERKSQFERAMASIMAAATPAVHPTLRDTLIKDYLACKPNKGQAVELIRASYFRSCEHEDPSVTGDRSLEACQLRYGKPCALLAVNEEIVAEGELASRDMPRLHYAGKYDLSQIPIIRRITRQRPDVQNYDKAMEPKAIAIHPGGKLFISAGDPSLKDAQTSALAKCNSDPARNGRDGGCFVYAINNDIVIDERRMQAK
;
A
#
# COMPACT_ATOMS: atom_id res chain seq x y z
N MET A 1 -31.30 -64.45 -37.44
CA MET A 1 -30.71 -64.19 -36.11
C MET A 1 -29.57 -63.20 -36.24
N LYS A 2 -29.67 -62.04 -35.55
CA LYS A 2 -28.58 -61.17 -35.03
C LYS A 2 -27.55 -60.63 -36.06
N MET A 3 -27.07 -59.39 -36.06
CA MET A 3 -27.13 -58.26 -35.12
C MET A 3 -26.52 -57.00 -35.78
N LEU A 4 -27.02 -55.83 -35.35
CA LEU A 4 -26.38 -54.49 -35.20
C LEU A 4 -25.33 -54.02 -36.23
N LYS A 5 -25.61 -53.03 -37.08
CA LYS A 5 -25.63 -51.56 -36.80
C LYS A 5 -24.48 -51.09 -35.89
N PHE A 6 -23.54 -50.32 -36.42
CA PHE A 6 -23.07 -49.09 -35.79
C PHE A 6 -22.53 -48.11 -36.85
N LEU A 7 -23.36 -47.10 -37.12
CA LEU A 7 -23.02 -45.90 -37.88
C LEU A 7 -22.35 -44.94 -36.90
N VAL A 8 -21.05 -44.68 -37.06
CA VAL A 8 -20.34 -43.68 -36.25
C VAL A 8 -20.66 -42.31 -36.82
N ILE A 9 -21.57 -41.59 -36.15
CA ILE A 9 -21.84 -40.18 -36.39
C ILE A 9 -20.73 -39.39 -35.69
N PHE A 10 -19.84 -38.76 -36.46
CA PHE A 10 -18.96 -37.70 -35.98
C PHE A 10 -19.81 -36.46 -35.69
N LEU A 11 -20.27 -36.32 -34.45
CA LEU A 11 -20.75 -35.05 -33.92
C LEU A 11 -19.54 -34.19 -33.58
N ALA A 12 -19.30 -33.18 -34.40
CA ALA A 12 -18.42 -32.07 -34.07
C ALA A 12 -18.96 -31.37 -32.81
N LEU A 13 -18.25 -31.55 -31.69
CA LEU A 13 -18.42 -30.66 -30.55
C LEU A 13 -17.70 -29.34 -30.86
N PRO A 14 -18.36 -28.18 -30.76
CA PRO A 14 -17.67 -26.91 -30.75
C PRO A 14 -16.86 -26.86 -29.45
N GLY A 15 -15.56 -27.12 -29.55
CA GLY A 15 -14.63 -26.81 -28.48
C GLY A 15 -14.75 -25.32 -28.19
N VAL A 16 -15.32 -24.99 -27.04
CA VAL A 16 -15.32 -23.63 -26.50
C VAL A 16 -13.86 -23.26 -26.28
N ALA A 17 -13.27 -22.59 -27.27
CA ALA A 17 -11.98 -21.96 -27.14
C ALA A 17 -12.16 -20.77 -26.21
N MET A 18 -12.00 -20.99 -24.90
CA MET A 18 -11.62 -19.91 -23.98
C MET A 18 -10.20 -19.52 -24.34
N ALA A 19 -10.06 -18.68 -25.37
CA ALA A 19 -8.79 -18.06 -25.70
C ALA A 19 -8.33 -17.27 -24.47
N ALA A 20 -7.21 -17.69 -23.87
CA ALA A 20 -6.55 -16.90 -22.85
C ALA A 20 -6.20 -15.54 -23.48
N LEU A 21 -6.75 -14.45 -22.93
CA LEU A 21 -6.46 -13.10 -23.40
C LEU A 21 -4.96 -12.87 -23.48
N THR A 22 -4.53 -12.21 -24.55
CA THR A 22 -3.15 -11.76 -24.68
C THR A 22 -2.80 -10.78 -23.54
N ASN A 23 -1.52 -10.63 -23.23
CA ASN A 23 -1.08 -9.67 -22.20
C ASN A 23 -1.49 -8.23 -22.53
N ALA A 24 -1.52 -7.86 -23.81
CA ALA A 24 -1.94 -6.53 -24.26
C ALA A 24 -3.45 -6.30 -24.03
N GLU A 25 -4.28 -7.29 -24.36
CA GLU A 25 -5.72 -7.21 -24.12
C GLU A 25 -6.04 -7.17 -22.63
N ARG A 26 -5.36 -7.99 -21.82
CA ARG A 26 -5.52 -7.97 -20.36
C ARG A 26 -5.17 -6.61 -19.78
N LYS A 27 -4.05 -6.02 -20.21
CA LYS A 27 -3.63 -4.68 -19.77
C LYS A 27 -4.66 -3.62 -20.16
N SER A 28 -5.15 -3.64 -21.40
CA SER A 28 -6.18 -2.71 -21.87
C SER A 28 -7.51 -2.88 -21.13
N GLN A 29 -7.89 -4.11 -20.79
CA GLN A 29 -9.08 -4.37 -19.99
C GLN A 29 -8.92 -3.84 -18.56
N PHE A 30 -7.78 -4.07 -17.93
CA PHE A 30 -7.47 -3.54 -16.60
C PHE A 30 -7.47 -2.00 -16.57
N GLU A 31 -6.85 -1.36 -17.56
CA GLU A 31 -6.87 0.11 -17.74
C GLU A 31 -8.30 0.66 -17.78
N ARG A 32 -9.17 0.05 -18.59
CA ARG A 32 -10.58 0.44 -18.70
C ARG A 32 -11.35 0.21 -17.40
N ALA A 33 -11.12 -0.93 -16.74
CA ALA A 33 -11.75 -1.24 -15.46
C ALA A 33 -11.34 -0.22 -14.39
N MET A 34 -10.04 0.08 -14.28
CA MET A 34 -9.49 1.08 -13.36
C MET A 34 -10.07 2.48 -13.61
N ALA A 35 -10.13 2.90 -14.89
CA ALA A 35 -10.75 4.18 -15.25
C ALA A 35 -12.23 4.25 -14.86
N SER A 36 -12.98 3.17 -15.09
CA SER A 36 -14.40 3.09 -14.75
C SER A 36 -14.63 3.21 -13.25
N ILE A 37 -13.91 2.42 -12.43
CA ILE A 37 -14.09 2.46 -10.97
C ILE A 37 -13.64 3.80 -10.38
N MET A 38 -12.57 4.42 -10.89
CA MET A 38 -12.14 5.75 -10.45
C MET A 38 -13.14 6.85 -10.81
N ALA A 39 -13.79 6.74 -11.98
CA ALA A 39 -14.83 7.68 -12.39
C ALA A 39 -16.09 7.55 -11.53
N ALA A 40 -16.46 6.34 -11.14
CA ALA A 40 -17.58 6.08 -10.24
C ALA A 40 -17.28 6.53 -8.80
N ALA A 41 -16.12 6.15 -8.24
CA ALA A 41 -15.78 6.41 -6.84
C ALA A 41 -15.37 7.87 -6.57
N THR A 42 -14.76 8.53 -7.55
CA THR A 42 -14.26 9.91 -7.41
C THR A 42 -14.59 10.76 -8.64
N PRO A 43 -15.88 11.05 -8.88
CA PRO A 43 -16.32 11.73 -10.10
C PRO A 43 -15.74 13.14 -10.26
N ALA A 44 -15.37 13.80 -9.16
CA ALA A 44 -14.74 15.12 -9.17
C ALA A 44 -13.29 15.12 -9.69
N VAL A 45 -12.63 13.96 -9.80
CA VAL A 45 -11.28 13.86 -10.37
C VAL A 45 -11.33 14.07 -11.86
N HIS A 46 -10.58 15.07 -12.34
CA HIS A 46 -10.52 15.40 -13.76
C HIS A 46 -9.99 14.21 -14.60
N PRO A 47 -10.52 13.95 -15.81
CA PRO A 47 -10.10 12.82 -16.63
C PRO A 47 -8.59 12.74 -16.88
N THR A 48 -7.93 13.87 -17.15
CA THR A 48 -6.48 13.90 -17.38
C THR A 48 -5.65 13.50 -16.15
N LEU A 49 -6.12 13.83 -14.95
CA LEU A 49 -5.49 13.40 -13.71
C LEU A 49 -5.72 11.90 -13.48
N ARG A 50 -6.93 11.39 -13.79
CA ARG A 50 -7.23 9.96 -13.75
C ARG A 50 -6.31 9.16 -14.68
N ASP A 51 -6.14 9.61 -15.92
CA ASP A 51 -5.24 8.97 -16.89
C ASP A 51 -3.79 8.95 -16.39
N THR A 52 -3.36 10.05 -15.76
CA THR A 52 -2.03 10.13 -15.15
C THR A 52 -1.89 9.10 -14.05
N LEU A 53 -2.83 9.04 -13.09
CA LEU A 53 -2.83 8.07 -11.99
C LEU A 53 -2.80 6.62 -12.48
N ILE A 54 -3.56 6.29 -13.53
CA ILE A 54 -3.58 4.94 -14.13
C ILE A 54 -2.22 4.62 -14.76
N LYS A 55 -1.66 5.52 -15.58
CA LYS A 55 -0.33 5.34 -16.19
C LYS A 55 0.74 5.14 -15.14
N ASP A 56 0.68 5.95 -14.09
CA ASP A 56 1.55 5.89 -12.93
C ASP A 56 1.46 4.55 -12.21
N TYR A 57 0.25 4.02 -12.01
CA TYR A 57 0.03 2.71 -11.44
C TYR A 57 0.57 1.58 -12.32
N LEU A 58 0.42 1.69 -13.64
CA LEU A 58 0.91 0.67 -14.56
C LEU A 58 2.44 0.63 -14.64
N ALA A 59 3.10 1.80 -14.55
CA ALA A 59 4.56 1.92 -14.55
C ALA A 59 5.21 1.41 -13.25
N CYS A 60 4.43 1.27 -12.18
CA CYS A 60 4.87 0.73 -10.90
C CYS A 60 5.17 -0.77 -11.06
N LYS A 61 6.27 -1.22 -10.42
CA LYS A 61 6.69 -2.63 -10.46
C LYS A 61 5.69 -3.54 -9.74
N PRO A 62 5.71 -4.86 -10.01
CA PRO A 62 4.77 -5.82 -9.42
C PRO A 62 4.70 -5.79 -7.89
N ASN A 63 3.65 -6.40 -7.36
CA ASN A 63 3.21 -6.33 -5.97
C ASN A 63 2.97 -4.88 -5.56
N LYS A 64 2.04 -4.28 -6.31
CA LYS A 64 1.63 -2.88 -6.20
C LYS A 64 0.16 -2.79 -5.83
N GLY A 65 -0.19 -1.73 -5.13
CA GLY A 65 -1.58 -1.48 -4.76
C GLY A 65 -1.94 -0.01 -4.92
N GLN A 66 -3.20 0.21 -5.29
CA GLN A 66 -3.80 1.53 -5.41
C GLN A 66 -4.88 1.66 -4.35
N ALA A 67 -4.72 2.63 -3.46
CA ALA A 67 -5.73 3.02 -2.49
C ALA A 67 -6.17 4.47 -2.74
N VAL A 68 -7.32 4.82 -2.19
CA VAL A 68 -7.91 6.16 -2.29
C VAL A 68 -8.55 6.57 -0.97
N GLU A 69 -8.28 7.79 -0.54
CA GLU A 69 -9.08 8.50 0.45
C GLU A 69 -10.26 9.16 -0.29
N LEU A 70 -11.48 8.67 -0.02
CA LEU A 70 -12.65 8.96 -0.85
C LEU A 70 -13.14 10.42 -0.74
N ILE A 71 -13.01 11.07 0.42
CA ILE A 71 -13.60 12.40 0.65
C ILE A 71 -12.87 13.47 -0.17
N ARG A 72 -11.54 13.43 -0.19
CA ARG A 72 -10.71 14.38 -0.97
C ARG A 72 -10.22 13.79 -2.27
N ALA A 73 -10.70 12.59 -2.64
CA ALA A 73 -10.25 11.85 -3.81
C ALA A 73 -8.72 11.76 -3.92
N SER A 74 -8.06 11.52 -2.79
CA SER A 74 -6.59 11.51 -2.70
C SER A 74 -6.06 10.08 -2.85
N TYR A 75 -5.34 9.84 -3.95
CA TYR A 75 -4.86 8.51 -4.34
C TYR A 75 -3.46 8.22 -3.80
N PHE A 76 -3.28 7.05 -3.20
CA PHE A 76 -1.99 6.54 -2.76
C PHE A 76 -1.62 5.28 -3.54
N ARG A 77 -0.45 5.28 -4.15
CA ARG A 77 0.11 4.13 -4.86
C ARG A 77 1.29 3.59 -4.07
N SER A 78 1.32 2.28 -3.86
CA SER A 78 2.49 1.59 -3.32
C SER A 78 3.00 0.56 -4.33
N CYS A 79 4.32 0.34 -4.36
CA CYS A 79 5.01 -0.52 -5.32
C CYS A 79 5.92 -1.52 -4.62
N GLU A 80 6.34 -2.57 -5.33
CA GLU A 80 7.45 -3.45 -4.96
C GLU A 80 7.34 -4.06 -3.56
N HIS A 81 6.14 -4.44 -3.13
CA HIS A 81 6.01 -5.29 -1.96
C HIS A 81 6.58 -6.68 -2.26
N GLU A 82 7.01 -7.38 -1.22
CA GLU A 82 7.53 -8.74 -1.39
C GLU A 82 6.48 -9.75 -1.87
N ASP A 83 5.19 -9.53 -1.60
CA ASP A 83 4.12 -10.47 -1.94
C ASP A 83 2.76 -9.76 -2.19
N PRO A 84 1.93 -10.24 -3.14
CA PRO A 84 0.59 -9.68 -3.37
C PRO A 84 -0.33 -9.77 -2.14
N SER A 85 -0.23 -10.81 -1.32
CA SER A 85 -1.10 -11.04 -0.14
C SER A 85 -0.99 -9.94 0.91
N VAL A 86 0.16 -9.26 1.02
CA VAL A 86 0.36 -8.13 1.96
C VAL A 86 0.15 -6.76 1.31
N THR A 87 0.04 -6.72 -0.01
CA THR A 87 0.05 -5.47 -0.77
C THR A 87 -1.19 -4.63 -0.51
N GLY A 88 -2.36 -5.25 -0.42
CA GLY A 88 -3.61 -4.54 -0.13
C GLY A 88 -3.56 -3.83 1.22
N ASP A 89 -3.26 -4.58 2.28
CA ASP A 89 -3.18 -4.05 3.65
C ASP A 89 -2.16 -2.93 3.79
N ARG A 90 -0.96 -3.10 3.22
CA ARG A 90 0.07 -2.06 3.31
C ARG A 90 -0.23 -0.83 2.48
N SER A 91 -0.91 -0.99 1.35
CA SER A 91 -1.39 0.15 0.54
C SER A 91 -2.39 0.98 1.33
N LEU A 92 -3.31 0.31 2.03
CA LEU A 92 -4.30 0.96 2.88
C LEU A 92 -3.67 1.65 4.08
N GLU A 93 -2.72 1.00 4.76
CA GLU A 93 -1.99 1.64 5.86
C GLU A 93 -1.20 2.86 5.38
N ALA A 94 -0.53 2.76 4.23
CA ALA A 94 0.23 3.87 3.69
C ALA A 94 -0.66 5.05 3.33
N CYS A 95 -1.80 4.77 2.70
CA CYS A 95 -2.81 5.75 2.37
C CYS A 95 -3.37 6.45 3.62
N GLN A 96 -3.78 5.68 4.64
CA GLN A 96 -4.33 6.23 5.87
C GLN A 96 -3.28 6.99 6.68
N LEU A 97 -2.02 6.51 6.73
CA LEU A 97 -0.94 7.28 7.35
C LEU A 97 -0.74 8.61 6.62
N ARG A 98 -0.77 8.61 5.28
CA ARG A 98 -0.57 9.81 4.45
C ARG A 98 -1.68 10.84 4.60
N TYR A 99 -2.94 10.41 4.60
CA TYR A 99 -4.10 11.31 4.51
C TYR A 99 -4.88 11.46 5.82
N GLY A 100 -4.60 10.61 6.82
CA GLY A 100 -5.21 10.70 8.15
C GLY A 100 -6.68 10.30 8.20
N LYS A 101 -7.14 9.54 7.20
CA LYS A 101 -8.50 9.01 7.09
C LYS A 101 -8.47 7.58 6.55
N PRO A 102 -9.42 6.72 6.94
CA PRO A 102 -9.57 5.40 6.35
C PRO A 102 -9.67 5.48 4.82
N CYS A 103 -8.93 4.62 4.14
CA CYS A 103 -8.88 4.56 2.69
C CYS A 103 -9.63 3.34 2.15
N ALA A 104 -10.04 3.37 0.89
CA ALA A 104 -10.54 2.22 0.16
C ALA A 104 -9.46 1.65 -0.76
N LEU A 105 -9.46 0.33 -0.94
CA LEU A 105 -8.52 -0.36 -1.83
C LEU A 105 -9.17 -0.53 -3.20
N LEU A 106 -8.49 -0.03 -4.23
CA LEU A 106 -8.98 -0.07 -5.60
C LEU A 106 -8.48 -1.31 -6.35
N ALA A 107 -7.17 -1.54 -6.28
CA ALA A 107 -6.48 -2.53 -7.08
C ALA A 107 -5.27 -3.10 -6.36
N VAL A 108 -4.95 -4.36 -6.67
CA VAL A 108 -3.67 -5.02 -6.35
C VAL A 108 -3.18 -5.66 -7.64
N ASN A 109 -1.96 -5.31 -8.06
CA ASN A 109 -1.45 -5.65 -9.39
C ASN A 109 -2.47 -5.30 -10.49
N GLU A 110 -2.69 -6.17 -11.47
CA GLU A 110 -3.62 -5.96 -12.57
C GLU A 110 -5.03 -6.51 -12.26
N GLU A 111 -5.43 -6.47 -10.99
CA GLU A 111 -6.76 -6.90 -10.52
C GLU A 111 -7.45 -5.77 -9.74
N ILE A 112 -8.72 -5.50 -10.09
CA ILE A 112 -9.58 -4.60 -9.33
C ILE A 112 -10.15 -5.39 -8.14
N VAL A 113 -9.99 -4.88 -6.93
CA VAL A 113 -10.36 -5.60 -5.71
C VAL A 113 -11.84 -5.43 -5.36
N ALA A 114 -12.49 -4.39 -5.89
CA ALA A 114 -13.91 -4.13 -5.62
C ALA A 114 -14.77 -4.42 -6.85
N GLU A 115 -15.75 -5.31 -6.67
CA GLU A 115 -16.81 -5.61 -7.65
C GLU A 115 -18.06 -4.71 -7.45
N GLY A 116 -17.95 -3.64 -6.67
CA GLY A 116 -19.05 -2.75 -6.30
C GLY A 116 -18.57 -1.41 -5.70
N GLU A 117 -19.33 -0.85 -4.76
CA GLU A 117 -18.94 0.39 -4.08
C GLU A 117 -17.65 0.20 -3.26
N LEU A 118 -16.74 1.17 -3.37
CA LEU A 118 -15.51 1.17 -2.60
C LEU A 118 -15.79 1.45 -1.12
N ALA A 119 -15.54 0.45 -0.28
CA ALA A 119 -15.62 0.60 1.17
C ALA A 119 -14.27 1.05 1.73
N SER A 120 -14.28 2.17 2.47
CA SER A 120 -13.10 2.55 3.26
C SER A 120 -12.89 1.56 4.41
N ARG A 121 -11.63 1.21 4.66
CA ARG A 121 -11.21 0.32 5.74
C ARG A 121 -10.23 1.05 6.65
N ASP A 122 -10.57 1.08 7.93
CA ASP A 122 -9.67 1.58 8.96
C ASP A 122 -8.57 0.55 9.24
N MET A 123 -7.34 1.01 9.44
CA MET A 123 -6.17 0.16 9.61
C MET A 123 -5.69 0.15 11.07
N PRO A 124 -5.94 -0.93 11.84
CA PRO A 124 -5.73 -0.95 13.29
C PRO A 124 -4.31 -0.62 13.76
N ARG A 125 -3.28 -0.98 12.98
CA ARG A 125 -1.87 -0.69 13.31
C ARG A 125 -1.54 0.81 13.33
N LEU A 126 -2.39 1.66 12.76
CA LEU A 126 -2.27 3.12 12.86
C LEU A 126 -2.91 3.71 14.11
N HIS A 127 -3.59 2.89 14.90
CA HIS A 127 -4.20 3.25 16.19
C HIS A 127 -3.57 2.48 17.36
N TYR A 128 -2.55 1.66 17.10
CA TYR A 128 -1.90 0.88 18.14
C TYR A 128 -1.20 1.81 19.16
N ALA A 129 -1.71 1.82 20.38
CA ALA A 129 -1.22 2.61 21.51
C ALA A 129 -0.70 1.68 22.61
N GLY A 130 0.43 1.02 22.33
CA GLY A 130 1.07 0.07 23.23
C GLY A 130 2.58 0.25 23.29
N LYS A 131 3.27 -0.77 23.83
CA LYS A 131 4.74 -0.81 23.82
C LYS A 131 5.27 -1.25 22.46
N TYR A 132 6.54 -0.98 22.19
CA TYR A 132 7.19 -1.39 20.96
C TYR A 132 7.01 -2.89 20.71
N ASP A 133 6.31 -3.21 19.62
CA ASP A 133 6.11 -4.54 19.10
C ASP A 133 6.37 -4.50 17.59
N LEU A 134 7.37 -5.26 17.15
CA LEU A 134 7.76 -5.32 15.74
C LEU A 134 6.58 -5.72 14.83
N SER A 135 5.65 -6.55 15.32
CA SER A 135 4.48 -6.98 14.55
C SER A 135 3.48 -5.84 14.29
N GLN A 136 3.45 -4.84 15.19
CA GLN A 136 2.54 -3.71 15.16
C GLN A 136 3.04 -2.55 14.30
N ILE A 137 4.28 -2.60 13.79
CA ILE A 137 4.76 -1.56 12.87
C ILE A 137 4.00 -1.66 11.53
N PRO A 138 3.28 -0.62 11.10
CA PRO A 138 2.50 -0.63 9.87
C PRO A 138 3.41 -0.43 8.65
N ILE A 139 2.94 -0.83 7.45
CA ILE A 139 3.49 -0.52 6.11
C ILE A 139 4.88 -1.12 5.79
N ILE A 140 5.73 -1.35 6.80
CA ILE A 140 7.12 -1.72 6.59
C ILE A 140 7.27 -3.11 5.95
N ARG A 141 8.21 -3.18 5.01
CA ARG A 141 8.60 -4.40 4.31
C ARG A 141 9.38 -5.36 5.19
N ARG A 142 9.46 -6.62 4.78
CA ARG A 142 10.23 -7.71 5.42
C ARG A 142 11.69 -7.32 5.57
N ILE A 143 12.28 -6.71 4.55
CA ILE A 143 13.67 -6.23 4.61
C ILE A 143 13.86 -5.18 5.72
N THR A 144 12.90 -4.28 5.91
CA THR A 144 12.93 -3.30 7.01
C THR A 144 12.75 -3.98 8.37
N ARG A 145 11.84 -4.95 8.47
CA ARG A 145 11.64 -5.75 9.70
C ARG A 145 12.89 -6.55 10.10
N GLN A 146 13.68 -6.95 9.11
CA GLN A 146 14.91 -7.72 9.33
C GLN A 146 16.12 -6.86 9.71
N ARG A 147 16.03 -5.52 9.64
CA ARG A 147 17.15 -4.67 10.04
C ARG A 147 17.48 -4.85 11.54
N PRO A 148 18.75 -5.01 11.94
CA PRO A 148 19.12 -5.21 13.33
C PRO A 148 18.71 -4.07 14.27
N ASP A 149 18.74 -2.81 13.79
CA ASP A 149 18.35 -1.63 14.56
C ASP A 149 16.85 -1.58 14.84
N VAL A 150 16.03 -2.10 13.92
CA VAL A 150 14.60 -2.31 14.12
C VAL A 150 14.37 -3.44 15.11
N GLN A 151 14.96 -4.63 14.88
CA GLN A 151 14.75 -5.80 15.74
C GLN A 151 15.17 -5.58 17.21
N ASN A 152 16.18 -4.75 17.46
CA ASN A 152 16.71 -4.48 18.81
C ASN A 152 16.33 -3.09 19.33
N TYR A 153 15.30 -2.46 18.76
CA TYR A 153 14.91 -1.11 19.16
C TYR A 153 14.54 -1.03 20.65
N ASP A 154 13.89 -2.07 21.18
CA ASP A 154 13.49 -2.18 22.60
C ASP A 154 14.69 -2.02 23.56
N LYS A 155 15.86 -2.53 23.16
CA LYS A 155 17.13 -2.51 23.90
C LYS A 155 18.03 -1.31 23.59
N ALA A 156 17.68 -0.52 22.58
CA ALA A 156 18.48 0.66 22.22
C ALA A 156 18.48 1.70 23.35
N MET A 157 19.58 2.47 23.42
CA MET A 157 19.80 3.49 24.45
C MET A 157 18.73 4.58 24.39
N GLU A 158 18.14 4.90 25.52
CA GLU A 158 17.23 6.05 25.67
C GLU A 158 18.02 7.33 25.98
N PRO A 159 17.46 8.52 25.69
CA PRO A 159 16.29 8.81 24.85
C PRO A 159 16.38 8.30 23.41
N LYS A 160 15.27 7.76 22.88
CA LYS A 160 15.18 7.26 21.51
C LYS A 160 13.83 7.54 20.85
N ALA A 161 13.79 7.50 19.53
CA ALA A 161 12.56 7.63 18.77
C ALA A 161 12.65 6.94 17.41
N ILE A 162 11.47 6.63 16.86
CA ILE A 162 11.29 6.15 15.49
C ILE A 162 10.48 7.15 14.70
N ALA A 163 10.93 7.46 13.49
CA ALA A 163 10.12 8.12 12.46
C ALA A 163 9.77 7.13 11.34
N ILE A 164 8.53 7.20 10.84
CA ILE A 164 8.01 6.40 9.74
C ILE A 164 7.48 7.29 8.61
N HIS A 165 7.75 6.90 7.36
CA HIS A 165 7.23 7.55 6.16
C HIS A 165 6.11 6.69 5.53
N PRO A 166 5.06 7.29 4.93
CA PRO A 166 4.04 6.54 4.20
C PRO A 166 4.55 5.56 3.15
N GLY A 167 5.75 5.77 2.60
CA GLY A 167 6.41 4.82 1.69
C GLY A 167 6.98 3.55 2.37
N GLY A 168 6.75 3.34 3.66
CA GLY A 168 7.20 2.14 4.39
C GLY A 168 8.66 2.19 4.83
N LYS A 169 9.24 3.39 4.90
CA LYS A 169 10.59 3.61 5.43
C LYS A 169 10.55 4.00 6.90
N LEU A 170 11.57 3.56 7.64
CA LEU A 170 11.68 3.73 9.08
C LEU A 170 13.08 4.19 9.44
N PHE A 171 13.17 5.19 10.31
CA PHE A 171 14.42 5.81 10.75
C PHE A 171 14.45 5.91 12.27
N ILE A 172 15.61 5.64 12.86
CA ILE A 172 15.79 5.53 14.31
C ILE A 172 16.81 6.55 14.77
N SER A 173 16.55 7.15 15.93
CA SER A 173 17.53 7.87 16.72
C SER A 173 17.53 7.33 18.15
N ALA A 174 18.71 7.21 18.76
CA ALA A 174 18.91 6.61 20.07
C ALA A 174 20.12 7.25 20.76
N GLY A 175 20.09 7.33 22.09
CA GLY A 175 21.09 8.01 22.90
C GLY A 175 21.11 9.54 22.70
N ASP A 176 20.01 10.12 22.23
CA ASP A 176 19.90 11.58 22.08
C ASP A 176 19.79 12.26 23.46
N PRO A 177 20.18 13.55 23.63
CA PRO A 177 20.19 14.21 24.93
C PRO A 177 18.81 14.32 25.63
N SER A 178 17.72 14.31 24.86
CA SER A 178 16.36 14.39 25.38
C SER A 178 15.36 13.68 24.47
N LEU A 179 14.13 13.43 24.95
CA LEU A 179 13.04 12.86 24.14
C LEU A 179 12.67 13.76 22.95
N LYS A 180 12.80 15.08 23.10
CA LYS A 180 12.54 16.04 22.03
C LYS A 180 13.62 15.97 20.96
N ASP A 181 14.87 15.84 21.37
CA ASP A 181 16.00 15.69 20.45
C ASP A 181 15.89 14.37 19.69
N ALA A 182 15.54 13.26 20.36
CA ALA A 182 15.34 11.97 19.71
C ALA A 182 14.29 12.02 18.59
N GLN A 183 13.12 12.62 18.87
CA GLN A 183 12.06 12.80 17.87
C GLN A 183 12.52 13.68 16.70
N THR A 184 13.17 14.80 17.02
CA THR A 184 13.66 15.76 16.02
C THR A 184 14.71 15.10 15.12
N SER A 185 15.67 14.40 15.70
CA SER A 185 16.71 13.64 14.99
C SER A 185 16.11 12.55 14.09
N ALA A 186 15.15 11.76 14.59
CA ALA A 186 14.51 10.71 13.80
C ALA A 186 13.71 11.29 12.62
N LEU A 187 12.92 12.34 12.85
CA LEU A 187 12.16 13.03 11.81
C LEU A 187 13.08 13.69 10.79
N ALA A 188 14.16 14.35 11.23
CA ALA A 188 15.13 14.97 10.33
C ALA A 188 15.79 13.93 9.42
N LYS A 189 16.30 12.82 9.98
CA LYS A 189 16.87 11.69 9.22
C LYS A 189 15.89 11.17 8.17
N CYS A 190 14.62 11.01 8.55
CA CYS A 190 13.58 10.54 7.64
C CYS A 190 13.27 11.57 6.55
N ASN A 191 13.06 12.83 6.93
CA ASN A 191 12.70 13.90 6.01
C ASN A 191 13.87 14.26 5.06
N SER A 192 15.11 14.01 5.44
CA SER A 192 16.28 14.22 4.58
C SER A 192 16.62 13.02 3.67
N ASP A 193 15.89 11.90 3.74
CA ASP A 193 16.19 10.72 2.93
C ASP A 193 16.04 11.02 1.41
N PRO A 194 17.15 11.01 0.64
CA PRO A 194 17.13 11.38 -0.78
C PRO A 194 16.28 10.43 -1.62
N ALA A 195 16.16 9.17 -1.22
CA ALA A 195 15.38 8.19 -1.97
C ALA A 195 13.86 8.43 -1.90
N ARG A 196 13.38 9.30 -1.00
CA ARG A 196 12.00 9.78 -1.02
C ARG A 196 11.78 10.82 -2.12
N ASN A 197 12.77 11.67 -2.39
CA ASN A 197 12.69 12.77 -3.36
C ASN A 197 11.42 13.64 -3.17
N GLY A 198 11.09 13.96 -1.91
CA GLY A 198 9.90 14.74 -1.55
C GLY A 198 8.53 14.05 -1.78
N ARG A 199 8.52 12.79 -2.25
CA ARG A 199 7.27 12.07 -2.55
C ARG A 199 6.51 11.71 -1.27
N ASP A 200 5.18 11.68 -1.43
CA ASP A 200 4.25 11.14 -0.44
C ASP A 200 4.32 11.81 0.95
N GLY A 201 4.66 13.10 0.99
CA GLY A 201 4.59 13.93 2.19
C GLY A 201 5.73 13.72 3.20
N GLY A 202 5.52 14.26 4.42
CA GLY A 202 6.49 14.19 5.50
C GLY A 202 6.39 12.89 6.31
N CYS A 203 7.39 12.69 7.17
CA CYS A 203 7.41 11.58 8.11
C CYS A 203 6.64 11.89 9.40
N PHE A 204 6.26 10.82 10.10
CA PHE A 204 5.55 10.86 11.37
C PHE A 204 6.37 10.16 12.45
N VAL A 205 6.26 10.60 13.71
CA VAL A 205 6.81 9.84 14.84
C VAL A 205 5.96 8.59 15.03
N TYR A 206 6.60 7.43 15.00
CA TYR A 206 5.97 6.14 15.29
C TYR A 206 6.11 5.78 16.77
N ALA A 207 7.30 5.94 17.34
CA ALA A 207 7.59 5.59 18.72
C ALA A 207 8.49 6.61 19.41
N ILE A 208 8.33 6.77 20.72
CA ILE A 208 9.18 7.55 21.62
C ILE A 208 9.55 6.65 22.77
N ASN A 209 10.85 6.45 23.02
CA ASN A 209 11.32 5.32 23.83
C ASN A 209 10.59 4.05 23.38
N ASN A 210 10.02 3.28 24.28
CA ASN A 210 9.28 2.07 23.93
C ASN A 210 7.77 2.30 23.76
N ASP A 211 7.27 3.55 23.76
CA ASP A 211 5.84 3.85 23.60
C ASP A 211 5.49 4.20 22.15
N ILE A 212 4.45 3.54 21.61
CA ILE A 212 3.93 3.82 20.27
C ILE A 212 2.96 5.01 20.33
N VAL A 213 3.19 6.00 19.45
CA VAL A 213 2.48 7.29 19.42
C VAL A 213 1.97 7.66 18.02
N ILE A 214 1.85 6.68 17.12
CA ILE A 214 1.54 6.91 15.70
C ILE A 214 0.19 7.62 15.47
N ASP A 215 -0.79 7.38 16.34
CA ASP A 215 -2.12 7.99 16.26
C ASP A 215 -2.11 9.50 16.55
N GLU A 216 -1.07 9.99 17.23
CA GLU A 216 -0.88 11.42 17.47
C GLU A 216 -0.38 12.18 16.24
N ARG A 217 0.08 11.44 15.21
CA ARG A 217 0.52 11.99 13.92
C ARG A 217 1.53 13.13 14.04
N ARG A 218 2.45 13.04 15.02
CA ARG A 218 3.48 14.06 15.26
C ARG A 218 4.42 14.14 14.05
N MET A 219 4.58 15.34 13.51
CA MET A 219 5.48 15.64 12.39
C MET A 219 6.51 16.70 12.81
N GLN A 220 7.51 16.92 11.96
CA GLN A 220 8.42 18.05 12.15
C GLN A 220 7.61 19.35 12.00
N ALA A 221 7.80 20.28 12.94
CA ALA A 221 7.23 21.62 12.83
C ALA A 221 7.73 22.27 11.53
N LYS A 222 6.83 22.99 10.85
CA LYS A 222 7.16 23.78 9.66
C LYS A 222 7.93 25.03 10.04
#